data_AF-A0A4U1CTM0-F1
#
_entry.id   AF-A0A4U1CTM0-F1
#
_cell.length_a   1.000
_cell.length_b   1.000
_cell.length_c   1.000
_cell.angle_alpha   90.00
_cell.angle_beta   90.00
_cell.angle_gamma   90.00
#
_symmetry.space_group_name_H-M   'P 1'
#
loop_
_entity.id
_entity.type
_entity.pdbx_description
1 polymer ?
#
loop_
_entity_poly.entity_id
_entity_poly.type
_entity_poly.pdbx_seq_one_letter_code
_entity_poly.pdbx_strand_id
1 'polypeptide(L)'
;MLNDEATKVISPYPGETEWHSGWKKAFPVSYREKTFLNKLEGYYHRADVFTPCGTAIEFQNSPICVAELQSREAFYPNLIWVVNGAKFKGFKILKHLPDVDDPKLAAFEFRDTANLCMVRKSDVLSGIVKPRVLTFHHPELRHIPLTSHYYSFTWRNPHRVWYEAKCMIVIDLGGYFLYQLKQRKQSSGDYAYLHMIPRKDFIERYVKK
;
A
#
# COMPACT_ATOMS: atom_id res chain seq x y z
N MET A 1 3.13 -7.28 -40.79
CA MET A 1 3.83 -8.50 -40.34
C MET A 1 4.39 -8.20 -38.95
N LEU A 2 3.61 -8.41 -37.90
CA LEU A 2 4.03 -8.15 -36.52
C LEU A 2 4.79 -9.39 -36.05
N ASN A 3 6.08 -9.23 -35.74
CA ASN A 3 6.92 -10.29 -35.21
C ASN A 3 6.38 -10.73 -33.83
N ASP A 4 6.06 -12.02 -33.72
CA ASP A 4 5.89 -12.74 -32.47
C ASP A 4 7.16 -12.56 -31.60
N GLU A 5 7.09 -11.69 -30.59
CA GLU A 5 8.08 -11.66 -29.52
C GLU A 5 7.89 -12.94 -28.69
N ALA A 6 8.74 -13.94 -28.98
CA ALA A 6 8.77 -15.22 -28.29
C ALA A 6 8.77 -15.02 -26.77
N THR A 7 7.64 -15.36 -26.14
CA THR A 7 7.47 -15.27 -24.69
C THR A 7 8.32 -16.36 -24.05
N LYS A 8 9.52 -16.00 -23.56
CA LYS A 8 10.42 -16.93 -22.87
C LYS A 8 9.76 -17.34 -21.55
N VAL A 9 9.34 -18.59 -21.45
CA VAL A 9 8.76 -19.17 -20.22
C VAL A 9 9.91 -19.51 -19.27
N ILE A 10 10.03 -18.75 -18.18
CA ILE A 10 11.00 -19.00 -17.11
C ILE A 10 10.41 -20.06 -16.17
N SER A 11 11.25 -21.00 -15.70
CA SER A 11 10.86 -22.05 -14.74
C SER A 11 10.21 -21.47 -13.46
N PRO A 12 9.25 -22.17 -12.81
CA PRO A 12 8.69 -21.75 -11.53
C PRO A 12 9.79 -21.56 -10.47
N TYR A 13 9.61 -20.60 -9.56
CA TYR A 13 10.58 -20.38 -8.47
C TYR A 13 10.58 -21.57 -7.50
N PRO A 14 11.73 -22.26 -7.28
CA PRO A 14 11.83 -23.27 -6.23
C PRO A 14 11.59 -22.59 -4.87
N GLY A 15 10.64 -23.09 -4.09
CA GLY A 15 10.34 -22.55 -2.76
C GLY A 15 9.23 -21.49 -2.68
N GLU A 16 8.37 -21.37 -3.71
CA GLU A 16 7.14 -20.57 -3.63
C GLU A 16 6.24 -21.04 -2.47
N THR A 17 5.72 -20.10 -1.68
CA THR A 17 4.83 -20.43 -0.56
C THR A 17 3.38 -20.57 -1.00
N GLU A 18 2.58 -21.31 -0.22
CA GLU A 18 1.14 -21.44 -0.48
C GLU A 18 0.43 -20.08 -0.55
N TRP A 19 0.83 -19.13 0.30
CA TRP A 19 0.29 -17.76 0.27
C TRP A 19 0.54 -17.08 -1.08
N HIS A 20 1.77 -17.16 -1.60
CA HIS A 20 2.17 -16.55 -2.86
C HIS A 20 1.45 -17.23 -4.04
N SER A 21 1.47 -18.56 -4.06
CA SER A 21 0.80 -19.37 -5.09
C SER A 21 -0.72 -19.11 -5.10
N GLY A 22 -1.34 -19.03 -3.92
CA GLY A 22 -2.76 -18.73 -3.76
C GLY A 22 -3.13 -17.35 -4.30
N TRP A 23 -2.28 -16.34 -4.07
CA TRP A 23 -2.46 -15.01 -4.64
C TRP A 23 -2.40 -14.99 -6.16
N LYS A 24 -1.40 -15.65 -6.79
CA LYS A 24 -1.35 -15.80 -8.26
C LYS A 24 -2.58 -16.50 -8.80
N LYS A 25 -3.00 -17.60 -8.15
CA LYS A 25 -4.14 -18.42 -8.57
C LYS A 25 -5.48 -17.68 -8.53
N ALA A 26 -5.57 -16.57 -7.80
CA ALA A 26 -6.77 -15.74 -7.76
C ALA A 26 -7.00 -14.93 -9.05
N PHE A 27 -6.01 -14.83 -9.93
CA PHE A 27 -6.11 -14.12 -11.22
C PHE A 27 -6.20 -15.10 -12.40
N PRO A 28 -6.75 -14.74 -13.57
CA PRO A 28 -6.75 -15.61 -14.76
C PRO A 28 -5.35 -16.10 -15.15
N VAL A 29 -5.25 -17.33 -15.68
CA VAL A 29 -3.97 -17.93 -16.12
C VAL A 29 -3.26 -17.04 -17.13
N SER A 30 -4.02 -16.38 -18.01
CA SER A 30 -3.49 -15.46 -19.02
C SER A 30 -2.78 -14.24 -18.44
N TYR A 31 -2.90 -13.94 -17.14
CA TYR A 31 -2.29 -12.76 -16.50
C TYR A 31 -1.05 -13.12 -15.68
N ARG A 32 -0.88 -14.39 -15.32
CA ARG A 32 0.14 -14.82 -14.36
C ARG A 32 1.52 -14.91 -15.03
N GLU A 33 2.56 -14.58 -14.27
CA GLU A 33 3.97 -14.88 -14.59
C GLU A 33 4.44 -14.34 -15.95
N LYS A 34 3.99 -13.14 -16.31
CA LYS A 34 4.35 -12.49 -17.57
C LYS A 34 5.78 -11.98 -17.53
N THR A 35 6.54 -12.33 -18.55
CA THR A 35 7.95 -11.99 -18.69
C THR A 35 8.13 -10.88 -19.72
N PHE A 36 8.91 -9.86 -19.36
CA PHE A 36 9.17 -8.69 -20.18
C PHE A 36 10.67 -8.43 -20.27
N LEU A 37 11.15 -8.05 -21.45
CA LEU A 37 12.54 -7.66 -21.66
C LEU A 37 12.72 -6.19 -21.28
N ASN A 38 13.65 -5.90 -20.36
CA ASN A 38 14.19 -4.58 -20.17
C ASN A 38 15.10 -4.24 -21.35
N LYS A 39 14.57 -3.47 -22.31
CA LYS A 39 15.28 -3.11 -23.54
C LYS A 39 16.50 -2.21 -23.31
N LEU A 40 16.56 -1.51 -22.17
CA LEU A 40 17.68 -0.63 -21.83
C LEU A 40 18.85 -1.43 -21.23
N GLU A 41 18.55 -2.36 -20.33
CA GLU A 41 19.57 -3.06 -19.54
C GLU A 41 19.79 -4.52 -19.98
N GLY A 42 18.96 -5.04 -20.89
CA GLY A 42 19.12 -6.35 -21.53
C GLY A 42 18.74 -7.55 -20.67
N TYR A 43 18.14 -7.36 -19.49
CA TYR A 43 17.66 -8.46 -18.64
C TYR A 43 16.14 -8.55 -18.63
N TYR A 44 15.61 -9.68 -18.13
CA TYR A 44 14.17 -9.92 -18.07
C TYR A 44 13.61 -9.68 -16.67
N HIS A 45 12.43 -9.06 -16.62
CA HIS A 45 11.58 -9.03 -15.44
C HIS A 45 10.42 -9.99 -15.63
N ARG A 46 10.00 -10.66 -14.55
CA ARG A 46 8.80 -11.51 -14.51
C ARG A 46 7.85 -10.97 -13.46
N ALA A 47 6.68 -10.52 -13.90
CA ALA A 47 5.60 -10.07 -13.03
C ALA A 47 4.81 -11.29 -12.54
N ASP A 48 4.53 -11.37 -11.24
CA ASP A 48 3.66 -12.42 -10.71
C ASP A 48 2.28 -12.40 -11.36
N VAL A 49 1.71 -11.20 -11.52
CA VAL A 49 0.49 -10.93 -12.29
C VAL A 49 0.67 -9.65 -13.08
N PHE A 50 0.27 -9.68 -14.36
CA PHE A 50 0.18 -8.50 -15.22
C PHE A 50 -1.20 -8.45 -15.89
N THR A 51 -1.91 -7.36 -15.65
CA THR A 51 -3.32 -7.20 -16.04
C THR A 51 -3.46 -6.55 -17.42
N PRO A 52 -4.60 -6.73 -18.12
CA PRO A 52 -4.86 -6.05 -19.39
C PRO A 52 -4.83 -4.52 -19.32
N CYS A 53 -5.12 -3.94 -18.15
CA CYS A 53 -5.01 -2.50 -17.92
C CYS A 53 -3.56 -2.02 -17.65
N GLY A 54 -2.55 -2.87 -17.91
CA GLY A 54 -1.15 -2.51 -17.82
C GLY A 54 -0.63 -2.35 -16.39
N THR A 55 -1.25 -3.04 -15.43
CA THR A 55 -0.82 -3.03 -14.02
C THR A 55 -0.08 -4.33 -13.69
N ALA A 56 1.15 -4.19 -13.20
CA ALA A 56 1.89 -5.28 -12.57
C ALA A 56 1.48 -5.39 -11.09
N ILE A 57 1.25 -6.61 -10.61
CA ILE A 57 0.99 -6.91 -9.21
C ILE A 57 2.03 -7.93 -8.78
N GLU A 58 2.83 -7.59 -7.77
CA GLU A 58 3.90 -8.43 -7.24
C GLU A 58 3.57 -8.84 -5.80
N PHE A 59 3.69 -10.13 -5.52
CA PHE A 59 3.40 -10.68 -4.19
C PHE A 59 4.71 -10.87 -3.42
N GLN A 60 4.86 -10.16 -2.30
CA GLN A 60 6.07 -10.24 -1.50
C GLN A 60 5.84 -10.95 -0.16
N ASN A 61 6.36 -12.17 -0.06
CA ASN A 61 6.29 -12.97 1.17
C ASN A 61 7.58 -12.92 2.03
N SER A 62 8.73 -12.71 1.39
CA SER A 62 10.06 -12.75 2.01
C SER A 62 10.69 -11.35 2.05
N PRO A 63 11.80 -11.13 2.77
CA PRO A 63 12.55 -9.87 2.66
C PRO A 63 12.97 -9.60 1.21
N ILE A 64 12.86 -8.34 0.80
CA ILE A 64 13.34 -7.82 -0.49
C ILE A 64 14.36 -6.73 -0.20
N CYS A 65 15.43 -6.64 -1.01
CA CYS A 65 16.41 -5.57 -0.88
C CYS A 65 15.92 -4.29 -1.58
N VAL A 66 16.46 -3.13 -1.17
CA VAL A 66 16.08 -1.84 -1.74
C VAL A 66 16.36 -1.78 -3.26
N ALA A 67 17.47 -2.37 -3.71
CA ALA A 67 17.83 -2.38 -5.12
C ALA A 67 16.82 -3.13 -5.99
N GLU A 68 16.32 -4.29 -5.53
CA GLU A 68 15.29 -5.06 -6.25
C GLU A 68 13.96 -4.31 -6.27
N LEU A 69 13.57 -3.70 -5.14
CA LEU A 69 12.37 -2.87 -5.08
C LEU A 69 12.44 -1.71 -6.08
N GLN A 70 13.56 -0.98 -6.09
CA GLN A 70 13.77 0.15 -7.00
C GLN A 70 13.83 -0.28 -8.47
N SER A 71 14.49 -1.41 -8.76
CA SER A 71 14.55 -1.98 -10.12
C SER A 71 13.14 -2.29 -10.65
N ARG A 72 12.30 -2.92 -9.84
CA ARG A 72 10.91 -3.24 -10.23
C ARG A 72 10.03 -2.00 -10.37
N GLU A 73 10.11 -1.05 -9.43
CA GLU A 73 9.35 0.20 -9.51
C GLU A 73 9.78 1.07 -10.70
N ALA A 74 11.06 1.05 -11.08
CA ALA A 74 11.54 1.73 -12.27
C ALA A 74 11.07 1.05 -13.57
N PHE A 75 10.95 -0.27 -13.56
CA PHE A 75 10.58 -1.06 -14.73
C PHE A 75 9.07 -1.02 -15.03
N TYR A 76 8.22 -1.14 -14.01
CA TYR A 76 6.77 -1.19 -14.18
C TYR A 76 6.12 0.19 -13.90
N PRO A 77 5.51 0.85 -14.91
CA PRO A 77 4.89 2.16 -14.71
C PRO A 77 3.73 2.14 -13.71
N ASN A 78 2.98 1.04 -13.67
CA ASN A 78 1.89 0.82 -12.73
C ASN A 78 2.17 -0.47 -11.95
N LEU A 79 2.81 -0.33 -10.80
CA LEU A 79 3.12 -1.45 -9.91
C LEU A 79 2.30 -1.38 -8.62
N ILE A 80 1.82 -2.54 -8.18
CA ILE A 80 1.22 -2.73 -6.87
C ILE A 80 1.97 -3.83 -6.14
N TRP A 81 2.45 -3.51 -4.95
CA TRP A 81 2.99 -4.47 -4.00
C TRP A 81 1.87 -5.03 -3.14
N VAL A 82 1.66 -6.34 -3.18
CA VAL A 82 0.85 -7.04 -2.19
C VAL A 82 1.80 -7.77 -1.25
N VAL A 83 1.87 -7.33 -0.01
CA VAL A 83 2.88 -7.79 0.96
C VAL A 83 2.23 -8.68 2.00
N ASN A 84 2.85 -9.84 2.26
CA ASN A 84 2.42 -10.72 3.34
C ASN A 84 2.76 -10.09 4.70
N GLY A 85 1.74 -9.52 5.34
CA GLY A 85 1.85 -8.89 6.65
C GLY A 85 1.68 -9.86 7.82
N ALA A 86 1.44 -11.16 7.60
CA ALA A 86 1.22 -12.13 8.67
C ALA A 86 2.37 -12.19 9.70
N LYS A 87 3.59 -11.83 9.28
CA LYS A 87 4.79 -11.82 10.12
C LYS A 87 5.14 -10.42 10.69
N PHE A 88 4.34 -9.40 10.43
CA PHE A 88 4.64 -8.03 10.88
C PHE A 88 4.43 -7.90 12.39
N LYS A 89 5.56 -7.83 13.12
CA LYS A 89 5.54 -7.63 14.56
C LYS A 89 5.06 -6.21 14.88
N GLY A 90 4.10 -6.10 15.80
CA GLY A 90 3.62 -4.80 16.26
C GLY A 90 2.92 -3.95 15.19
N PHE A 91 2.44 -4.57 14.11
CA PHE A 91 1.47 -3.96 13.20
C PHE A 91 0.08 -4.10 13.83
N LYS A 92 -0.56 -2.97 14.17
CA LYS A 92 -1.90 -2.96 14.77
C LYS A 92 -2.76 -1.92 14.08
N ILE A 93 -3.91 -2.35 13.57
CA ILE A 93 -4.98 -1.46 13.12
C ILE A 93 -5.64 -0.88 14.36
N LEU A 94 -5.90 0.43 14.36
CA LEU A 94 -6.35 1.16 15.54
C LEU A 94 -7.76 1.73 15.35
N LYS A 95 -7.88 3.04 15.11
CA LYS A 95 -9.16 3.76 15.12
C LYS A 95 -9.63 4.05 13.70
N HIS A 96 -10.93 4.01 13.49
CA HIS A 96 -11.54 4.57 12.29
C HIS A 96 -11.15 6.04 12.14
N LEU A 97 -10.87 6.46 10.91
CA LEU A 97 -10.56 7.84 10.55
C LEU A 97 -11.73 8.46 9.79
N PRO A 98 -11.93 9.79 9.89
CA PRO A 98 -12.77 10.49 8.93
C PRO A 98 -12.17 10.41 7.52
N ASP A 99 -12.85 10.98 6.53
CA ASP A 99 -12.16 11.29 5.29
C ASP A 99 -10.99 12.24 5.63
N VAL A 100 -9.78 11.79 5.36
CA VAL A 100 -8.55 12.50 5.75
C VAL A 100 -8.41 13.83 5.00
N ASP A 101 -9.10 13.98 3.87
CA ASP A 101 -9.14 15.18 3.05
C ASP A 101 -10.45 15.97 3.22
N ASP A 102 -11.28 15.66 4.24
CA ASP A 102 -12.48 16.44 4.55
C ASP A 102 -12.10 17.94 4.72
N PRO A 103 -12.77 18.86 4.01
CA PRO A 103 -12.46 20.30 4.10
C PRO A 103 -12.49 20.86 5.52
N LYS A 104 -13.30 20.29 6.42
CA LYS A 104 -13.38 20.69 7.83
C LYS A 104 -12.09 20.37 8.60
N LEU A 105 -11.25 19.48 8.07
CA LEU A 105 -9.94 19.13 8.63
C LEU A 105 -8.79 19.99 8.09
N ALA A 106 -9.05 20.93 7.18
CA ALA A 106 -8.00 21.73 6.54
C ALA A 106 -7.14 22.55 7.53
N ALA A 107 -7.74 22.97 8.65
CA ALA A 107 -7.06 23.71 9.72
C ALA A 107 -6.39 22.80 10.77
N PHE A 108 -6.41 21.47 10.59
CA PHE A 108 -5.97 20.50 11.58
C PHE A 108 -4.99 19.47 11.01
N GLU A 109 -4.10 18.98 11.87
CA GLU A 109 -3.14 17.93 11.55
C GLU A 109 -3.32 16.73 12.46
N PHE A 110 -3.22 15.53 11.89
CA PHE A 110 -3.30 14.30 12.66
C PHE A 110 -2.01 14.10 13.45
N ARG A 111 -2.15 13.59 14.66
CA ARG A 111 -1.02 13.18 15.50
C ARG A 111 -0.72 11.71 15.25
N ASP A 112 0.56 11.38 15.07
CA ASP A 112 1.03 10.00 15.02
C ASP A 112 1.08 9.39 16.43
N THR A 113 -0.10 9.09 16.98
CA THR A 113 -0.26 8.44 18.28
C THR A 113 -1.36 7.41 18.23
N ALA A 114 -1.42 6.52 19.23
CA ALA A 114 -2.45 5.48 19.28
C ALA A 114 -3.88 6.04 19.45
N ASN A 115 -4.01 7.23 20.05
CA ASN A 115 -5.28 7.91 20.20
C ASN A 115 -5.55 8.74 18.95
N LEU A 116 -6.81 8.73 18.50
CA LEU A 116 -7.24 9.59 17.41
C LEU A 116 -7.37 11.03 17.91
N CYS A 117 -6.34 11.82 17.66
CA CYS A 117 -6.29 13.23 18.03
C CYS A 117 -5.60 14.06 16.96
N MET A 118 -5.86 15.36 17.03
CA MET A 118 -5.38 16.35 16.11
C MET A 118 -4.81 17.55 16.86
N VAL A 119 -4.05 18.37 16.15
CA VAL A 119 -3.57 19.68 16.59
C VAL A 119 -3.93 20.72 15.55
N ARG A 120 -3.97 22.00 15.93
CA ARG A 120 -4.17 23.07 14.96
C ARG A 120 -2.94 23.21 14.08
N LYS A 121 -3.17 23.34 12.78
CA LYS A 121 -2.11 23.59 11.80
C LYS A 121 -1.36 24.88 12.09
N SER A 122 -2.05 25.92 12.56
CA SER A 122 -1.44 27.19 13.00
C SER A 122 -0.39 26.99 14.08
N ASP A 123 -0.65 26.11 15.04
CA ASP A 123 0.25 25.87 16.18
C ASP A 123 1.51 25.15 15.72
N VAL A 124 1.36 24.19 14.79
CA VAL A 124 2.47 23.47 14.14
C VAL A 124 3.34 24.45 13.35
N LEU A 125 2.71 25.30 12.51
CA LEU A 125 3.43 26.28 11.68
C LEU A 125 4.14 27.35 12.51
N SER A 126 3.60 27.71 13.67
CA SER A 126 4.22 28.67 14.59
C SER A 126 5.32 28.05 15.46
N GLY A 127 5.63 26.76 15.28
CA GLY A 127 6.68 26.07 16.04
C GLY A 127 6.34 25.87 17.53
N ILE A 128 5.05 25.85 17.89
CA ILE A 128 4.65 25.62 19.29
C ILE A 128 5.09 24.22 19.71
N VAL A 129 5.91 24.13 20.76
CA VAL A 129 6.51 22.87 21.24
C VAL A 129 5.45 21.88 21.75
N LYS A 130 4.38 22.39 22.37
CA LYS A 130 3.27 21.58 22.92
C LYS A 130 1.92 22.15 22.47
N PRO A 131 1.52 21.92 21.20
CA PRO A 131 0.26 22.40 20.68
C PRO A 131 -0.92 21.75 21.43
N ARG A 132 -2.06 22.44 21.49
CA ARG A 132 -3.25 21.92 22.16
C ARG A 132 -3.79 20.71 21.40
N VAL A 133 -3.89 19.57 22.08
CA VAL A 133 -4.43 18.33 21.52
C VAL A 133 -5.96 18.37 21.54
N LEU A 134 -6.56 18.01 20.41
CA LEU A 134 -7.99 17.96 20.19
C LEU A 134 -8.39 16.51 19.85
N THR A 135 -9.36 15.97 20.59
CA THR A 135 -9.96 14.67 20.24
C THR A 135 -11.20 14.88 19.38
N PHE A 136 -11.72 13.83 18.77
CA PHE A 136 -12.99 13.86 18.03
C PHE A 136 -14.23 14.03 18.92
N HIS A 137 -14.07 14.31 20.22
CA HIS A 137 -15.14 14.80 21.09
C HIS A 137 -15.17 16.34 21.17
N HIS A 138 -14.14 17.03 20.67
CA HIS A 138 -14.08 18.49 20.67
C HIS A 138 -15.21 19.10 19.82
N PRO A 139 -15.84 20.22 20.22
CA PRO A 139 -16.93 20.84 19.46
C PRO A 139 -16.64 21.09 17.97
N GLU A 140 -15.38 21.40 17.64
CA GLU A 140 -14.92 21.63 16.26
C GLU A 140 -14.81 20.34 15.42
N LEU A 141 -14.59 19.17 16.05
CA LEU A 141 -14.30 17.91 15.37
C LEU A 141 -15.45 16.89 15.49
N ARG A 142 -16.29 16.98 16.52
CA ARG A 142 -17.31 15.97 16.87
C ARG A 142 -18.39 15.72 15.82
N HIS A 143 -18.53 16.63 14.86
CA HIS A 143 -19.52 16.54 13.78
C HIS A 143 -18.92 15.99 12.47
N ILE A 144 -17.63 15.63 12.46
CA ILE A 144 -16.97 15.04 11.31
C ILE A 144 -17.15 13.52 11.40
N PRO A 145 -17.83 12.89 10.43
CA PRO A 145 -18.12 11.47 10.48
C PRO A 145 -16.84 10.66 10.30
N LEU A 146 -16.73 9.55 11.04
CA LEU A 146 -15.69 8.56 10.79
C LEU A 146 -16.13 7.63 9.65
N THR A 147 -15.18 7.27 8.80
CA THR A 147 -15.40 6.30 7.72
C THR A 147 -15.29 4.88 8.25
N SER A 148 -15.88 3.93 7.53
CA SER A 148 -15.73 2.50 7.82
C SER A 148 -14.47 1.88 7.19
N HIS A 149 -13.73 2.63 6.38
CA HIS A 149 -12.66 2.10 5.51
C HIS A 149 -11.30 2.77 5.70
N TYR A 150 -11.20 3.91 6.37
CA TYR A 150 -9.92 4.48 6.77
C TYR A 150 -9.61 4.21 8.24
N TYR A 151 -8.36 3.85 8.51
CA TYR A 151 -7.90 3.50 9.85
C TYR A 151 -6.54 4.10 10.15
N SER A 152 -6.35 4.57 11.38
CA SER A 152 -5.03 4.75 11.95
C SER A 152 -4.42 3.39 12.28
N PHE A 153 -3.10 3.33 12.35
CA PHE A 153 -2.39 2.11 12.69
C PHE A 153 -1.12 2.43 13.45
N THR A 154 -0.50 1.39 14.00
CA THR A 154 0.89 1.44 14.45
C THR A 154 1.65 0.31 13.79
N TRP A 155 2.91 0.54 13.49
CA TRP A 155 3.80 -0.51 13.02
C TRP A 155 5.14 -0.36 13.73
N ARG A 156 5.41 -1.27 14.67
CA ARG A 156 6.71 -1.31 15.36
C ARG A 156 7.73 -2.08 14.51
N ASN A 157 8.95 -1.57 14.42
CA ASN A 157 10.01 -2.14 13.57
C ASN A 157 9.57 -2.40 12.11
N PRO A 158 9.00 -1.38 11.43
CA PRO A 158 8.67 -1.48 10.01
C PRO A 158 9.92 -1.77 9.19
N HIS A 159 9.80 -2.67 8.22
CA HIS A 159 10.94 -3.02 7.37
C HIS A 159 11.30 -1.82 6.50
N ARG A 160 12.55 -1.35 6.63
CA ARG A 160 13.02 -0.10 6.01
C ARG A 160 12.73 -0.02 4.51
N VAL A 161 12.80 -1.14 3.81
CA VAL A 161 12.57 -1.21 2.35
C VAL A 161 11.21 -0.64 1.93
N TRP A 162 10.16 -0.83 2.75
CA TRP A 162 8.82 -0.34 2.41
C TRP A 162 8.64 1.17 2.60
N TYR A 163 9.56 1.85 3.29
CA TYR A 163 9.59 3.32 3.32
C TYR A 163 10.16 3.94 2.05
N GLU A 164 10.95 3.18 1.29
CA GLU A 164 11.53 3.62 0.01
C GLU A 164 10.58 3.39 -1.16
N ALA A 165 9.51 2.63 -0.94
CA ALA A 165 8.51 2.32 -1.96
C ALA A 165 7.76 3.57 -2.40
N LYS A 166 7.70 3.78 -3.71
CA LYS A 166 6.94 4.87 -4.35
C LYS A 166 5.64 4.36 -4.93
N CYS A 167 5.53 3.06 -5.17
CA CYS A 167 4.35 2.42 -5.69
C CYS A 167 3.35 2.05 -4.59
N MET A 168 2.14 1.67 -4.99
CA MET A 168 1.08 1.29 -4.07
C MET A 168 1.50 0.06 -3.26
N ILE A 169 1.41 0.15 -1.93
CA ILE A 169 1.57 -0.99 -1.03
C ILE A 169 0.21 -1.39 -0.45
N VAL A 170 -0.10 -2.67 -0.57
CA VAL A 170 -1.27 -3.33 0.00
C VAL A 170 -0.79 -4.45 0.91
N ILE A 171 -1.20 -4.41 2.18
CA ILE A 171 -0.80 -5.39 3.19
C ILE A 171 -1.92 -6.41 3.36
N ASP A 172 -1.57 -7.69 3.24
CA ASP A 172 -2.44 -8.82 3.54
C ASP A 172 -2.12 -9.36 4.94
N LEU A 173 -3.07 -9.25 5.87
CA LEU A 173 -2.95 -9.76 7.23
C LEU A 173 -3.60 -11.15 7.42
N GLY A 174 -3.98 -11.84 6.33
CA GLY A 174 -4.53 -13.20 6.36
C GLY A 174 -6.05 -13.28 6.55
N GLY A 175 -6.77 -12.20 6.29
CA GLY A 175 -8.23 -12.11 6.48
C GLY A 175 -9.02 -11.79 5.21
N TYR A 176 -10.26 -11.33 5.38
CA TYR A 176 -11.13 -10.92 4.27
C TYR A 176 -10.74 -9.57 3.66
N PHE A 177 -10.06 -8.72 4.44
CA PHE A 177 -9.68 -7.38 4.03
C PHE A 177 -8.17 -7.26 3.82
N LEU A 178 -7.82 -6.41 2.87
CA LEU A 178 -6.49 -5.91 2.61
C LEU A 178 -6.39 -4.47 3.10
N TYR A 179 -5.16 -4.02 3.37
CA TYR A 179 -4.92 -2.69 3.90
C TYR A 179 -3.91 -1.97 3.02
N GLN A 180 -4.41 -1.07 2.17
CA GLN A 180 -3.57 -0.18 1.39
C GLN A 180 -2.95 0.87 2.30
N LEU A 181 -1.63 0.99 2.29
CA LEU A 181 -0.92 2.06 2.98
C LEU A 181 -1.04 3.35 2.16
N LYS A 182 -1.59 4.40 2.77
CA LYS A 182 -1.75 5.74 2.19
C LYS A 182 -1.13 6.79 3.09
N GLN A 183 -0.91 7.97 2.54
CA GLN A 183 -0.36 9.12 3.25
C GLN A 183 -1.18 10.37 2.97
N ARG A 184 -1.45 11.13 4.01
CA ARG A 184 -2.02 12.48 3.94
C ARG A 184 -0.89 13.49 4.12
N LYS A 185 -0.76 14.44 3.21
CA LYS A 185 0.22 15.53 3.33
C LYS A 185 -0.19 16.49 4.46
N GLN A 186 0.74 16.81 5.35
CA GLN A 186 0.56 17.80 6.40
C GLN A 186 1.91 18.44 6.80
N SER A 187 1.88 19.59 7.47
CA SER A 187 3.08 20.38 7.75
C SER A 187 3.99 19.74 8.80
N SER A 188 3.46 18.93 9.72
CA SER A 188 4.24 18.15 10.69
C SER A 188 4.90 16.87 10.12
N GLY A 189 4.82 16.66 8.80
CA GLY A 189 5.24 15.44 8.13
C GLY A 189 4.07 14.54 7.80
N ASP A 190 4.21 13.76 6.73
CA ASP A 190 3.11 12.96 6.16
C ASP A 190 2.47 12.02 7.19
N TYR A 191 1.14 12.05 7.26
CA TYR A 191 0.39 11.16 8.14
C TYR A 191 0.04 9.87 7.41
N ALA A 192 0.64 8.76 7.82
CA ALA A 192 0.34 7.45 7.27
C ALA A 192 -0.97 6.89 7.84
N TYR A 193 -1.77 6.29 6.98
CA TYR A 193 -3.03 5.65 7.34
C TYR A 193 -3.33 4.45 6.45
N LEU A 194 -4.27 3.62 6.86
CA LEU A 194 -4.70 2.44 6.11
C LEU A 194 -6.04 2.69 5.44
N HIS A 195 -6.15 2.26 4.19
CA HIS A 195 -7.39 2.10 3.47
C HIS A 195 -7.73 0.61 3.36
N MET A 196 -8.79 0.21 4.07
CA MET A 196 -9.29 -1.15 4.10
C MET A 196 -10.08 -1.45 2.82
N ILE A 197 -9.72 -2.54 2.15
CA ILE A 197 -10.30 -2.97 0.87
C ILE A 197 -10.69 -4.44 0.98
N PRO A 198 -11.92 -4.85 0.67
CA PRO A 198 -12.25 -6.27 0.58
C PRO A 198 -11.35 -6.97 -0.45
N ARG A 199 -10.77 -8.11 -0.09
CA ARG A 199 -9.86 -8.86 -0.97
C ARG A 199 -10.53 -9.20 -2.31
N LYS A 200 -11.81 -9.56 -2.27
CA LYS A 200 -12.63 -9.83 -3.45
C LYS A 200 -12.68 -8.61 -4.38
N ASP A 201 -13.02 -7.44 -3.84
CA ASP A 201 -13.15 -6.20 -4.62
C ASP A 201 -11.80 -5.78 -5.22
N PHE A 202 -10.70 -5.96 -4.49
CA PHE A 202 -9.35 -5.74 -5.01
C PHE A 202 -9.09 -6.61 -6.24
N ILE A 203 -9.32 -7.92 -6.16
CA ILE A 203 -9.10 -8.84 -7.29
C ILE A 203 -10.02 -8.48 -8.46
N GLU A 204 -11.32 -8.30 -8.20
CA GLU A 204 -12.31 -8.01 -9.24
C GLU A 204 -11.98 -6.73 -10.03
N ARG A 205 -11.44 -5.71 -9.37
CA ARG A 205 -11.00 -4.45 -10.00
C ARG A 205 -9.96 -4.66 -11.11
N TYR A 206 -9.16 -5.72 -11.01
CA TYR A 206 -8.06 -6.01 -11.93
C TYR A 206 -8.34 -7.19 -12.86
N VAL A 207 -9.44 -7.92 -12.63
CA VAL A 207 -9.92 -8.98 -13.52
C VAL A 207 -10.97 -8.45 -14.50
N LYS A 208 -11.84 -7.54 -14.06
CA LYS A 208 -12.89 -6.94 -14.89
C LYS A 208 -12.37 -5.62 -15.48
N LYS A 209 -11.92 -5.64 -16.73
CA LYS A 209 -11.97 -4.52 -17.70
C LYS A 209 -11.41 -4.95 -19.04
#